data_AF-A0AB39HT10-F1
#
_entry.id   AF-A0AB39HT10-F1
#
_cell.length_a   1.000
_cell.length_b   1.000
_cell.length_c   1.000
_cell.angle_alpha   90.00
_cell.angle_beta   90.00
_cell.angle_gamma   90.00
#
_symmetry.space_group_name_H-M   'P 1'
#
loop_
_entity.id
_entity.type
_entity.pdbx_description
1 polymer ?
#
loop_
_entity_poly.entity_id
_entity_poly.type
_entity_poly.pdbx_seq_one_letter_code
_entity_poly.pdbx_strand_id
1 'polypeptide(L)'
;MNTLKSQELKNYFAYLVIFVVLAILLFLFSEAIWRIAGSVTEPILAGIFSYSFLMIIGMIILMGMPQVFKQLYSATDLEFLFTLPIKTRHIFLMKYSQSFIGTPITAFLFFLVPLTAYGVASDANILYYFVLILVLFAAAIIGLSIAYLLNLIVIQILPASRANEFMTAMSFLSGLVVYLLFMLPQMSNDRSFSESITSGLPVLPDWVPISWGSNALISATNGSMNFFLPLVLFLLLAVVSVLLTTTLVEKGFRTGWIRLSEGGRKKKKRKIKKERAQGISHPIMAIGKKEWFSIKRDMREWLVFLPLAFFIIFPVIGFIGGGVSLNELRGFNEISWPVAQGVFLFIYAMFNGQLAATAISREGLSMWILRTLPLSGRDIALGKLWISWLLPFIILTILECIVGAFLGWAWWQFILGIIVKAGITVGISAIGIWIGTIGARFNPTNPQQRLTFGTSIILLLLSYVYLFILTIPYALMLVPGDAAPFVAEAATDISGFFSLVLSLFSVLLTWKASYPIIVIGLGLLLMFVLSLGIAWLFLYVSAGRINRGVTIDIVSGTSGKTVFKRKSSGSLY
;
A
#
# COMPACT_ATOMS: atom_id res chain seq x y z
N MET A 1 11.71 -27.56 -10.04
CA MET A 1 12.80 -27.46 -11.05
C MET A 1 12.30 -27.09 -12.45
N ASN A 2 11.11 -27.52 -12.90
CA ASN A 2 10.52 -27.10 -14.20
C ASN A 2 9.97 -25.65 -14.26
N THR A 3 9.85 -24.96 -13.13
CA THR A 3 9.34 -23.59 -13.09
C THR A 3 10.39 -22.55 -13.48
N LEU A 4 11.67 -22.77 -13.17
CA LEU A 4 12.76 -21.82 -13.46
C LEU A 4 12.96 -21.62 -14.97
N LYS A 5 13.06 -22.70 -15.76
CA LYS A 5 13.30 -22.60 -17.22
C LYS A 5 12.18 -21.92 -18.03
N SER A 6 11.02 -21.65 -17.44
CA SER A 6 9.82 -21.12 -18.15
C SER A 6 9.49 -19.66 -17.86
N GLN A 7 10.28 -18.99 -17.01
CA GLN A 7 10.01 -17.63 -16.56
C GLN A 7 10.68 -16.58 -17.46
N GLU A 8 9.97 -15.48 -17.72
CA GLU A 8 10.50 -14.38 -18.53
C GLU A 8 11.69 -13.71 -17.83
N LEU A 9 12.68 -13.24 -18.61
CA LEU A 9 13.87 -12.50 -18.13
C LEU A 9 13.54 -11.36 -17.15
N LYS A 10 12.36 -10.74 -17.28
CA LYS A 10 11.86 -9.71 -16.36
C LYS A 10 11.66 -10.21 -14.92
N ASN A 11 11.26 -11.47 -14.74
CA ASN A 11 11.10 -12.04 -13.41
C ASN A 11 12.47 -12.29 -12.75
N TYR A 12 13.47 -12.70 -13.53
CA TYR A 12 14.85 -12.84 -13.03
C TYR A 12 15.43 -11.51 -12.57
N PHE A 13 15.22 -10.43 -13.33
CA PHE A 13 15.63 -9.09 -12.91
C PHE A 13 14.92 -8.65 -11.62
N ALA A 14 13.62 -8.90 -11.49
CA ALA A 14 12.89 -8.60 -10.25
C ALA A 14 13.43 -9.40 -9.04
N TYR A 15 13.74 -10.69 -9.21
CA TYR A 15 14.36 -11.49 -8.15
C TYR A 15 15.75 -10.98 -7.77
N LEU A 16 16.54 -10.53 -8.75
CA LEU A 16 17.85 -9.94 -8.51
C LEU A 16 17.73 -8.64 -7.71
N VAL A 17 16.81 -7.74 -8.07
CA VAL A 17 16.55 -6.51 -7.32
C VAL A 17 16.13 -6.81 -5.88
N ILE A 18 15.20 -7.75 -5.67
CA ILE A 18 14.77 -8.17 -4.33
C ILE A 18 15.94 -8.73 -3.54
N PHE A 19 16.78 -9.57 -4.16
CA PHE A 19 17.96 -10.14 -3.52
C PHE A 19 18.96 -9.06 -3.12
N VAL A 20 19.24 -8.09 -3.99
CA VAL A 20 20.15 -6.97 -3.69
C VAL A 20 19.61 -6.10 -2.56
N VAL A 21 18.32 -5.74 -2.59
CA VAL A 21 17.70 -4.95 -1.51
C VAL A 21 17.76 -5.71 -0.18
N LEU A 22 17.44 -7.01 -0.18
CA LEU A 22 17.51 -7.84 1.02
C LEU A 22 18.96 -7.96 1.53
N ALA A 23 19.94 -8.12 0.65
CA ALA A 23 21.36 -8.18 1.01
C ALA A 23 21.85 -6.86 1.63
N ILE A 24 21.47 -5.71 1.06
CA ILE A 24 21.77 -4.38 1.61
C ILE A 24 21.14 -4.23 3.00
N LEU A 25 19.87 -4.61 3.16
CA LEU A 25 19.20 -4.55 4.47
C LEU A 25 19.91 -5.43 5.49
N LEU A 26 20.22 -6.68 5.14
CA LEU A 26 20.94 -7.61 6.00
C LEU A 26 22.32 -7.06 6.41
N PHE A 27 23.04 -6.44 5.49
CA PHE A 27 24.31 -5.80 5.76
C PHE A 27 24.16 -4.65 6.77
N LEU A 28 23.22 -3.72 6.53
CA LEU A 28 22.96 -2.59 7.41
C LEU A 28 22.54 -3.03 8.83
N PHE A 29 21.66 -4.03 8.95
CA PHE A 29 21.26 -4.57 10.25
C PHE A 29 22.41 -5.26 10.98
N SER A 30 23.22 -6.04 10.25
CA SER A 30 24.38 -6.73 10.83
C SER A 30 25.42 -5.73 11.33
N GLU A 31 25.68 -4.65 10.58
CA GLU A 31 26.58 -3.57 10.99
C GLU A 31 26.07 -2.82 12.22
N ALA A 32 24.76 -2.51 12.26
CA ALA A 32 24.15 -1.86 13.42
C ALA A 32 24.29 -2.71 14.70
N ILE A 33 24.06 -4.02 14.59
CA ILE A 33 24.22 -4.95 15.71
C ILE A 33 25.69 -5.07 16.12
N TRP A 34 26.62 -5.18 15.17
CA TRP A 34 28.05 -5.30 15.44
C TRP A 34 28.58 -4.12 16.25
N ARG A 35 28.14 -2.90 15.94
CA ARG A 35 28.54 -1.68 16.65
C ARG A 35 28.07 -1.64 18.11
N ILE A 36 26.95 -2.29 18.41
CA ILE A 36 26.32 -2.26 19.74
C ILE A 36 26.72 -3.50 20.57
N ALA A 37 27.14 -4.59 19.95
CA ALA A 37 27.41 -5.87 20.61
C ALA A 37 28.38 -5.77 21.80
N GLY A 38 29.42 -4.92 21.71
CA GLY A 38 30.42 -4.76 22.77
C GLY A 38 29.97 -3.95 24.00
N SER A 39 28.83 -3.28 23.96
CA SER A 39 28.37 -2.35 25.01
C SER A 39 27.10 -2.82 25.75
N VAL A 40 26.64 -4.04 25.52
CA VAL A 40 25.34 -4.54 26.00
C VAL A 40 25.53 -5.43 27.24
N THR A 41 24.83 -5.11 28.33
CA THR A 41 24.78 -5.97 29.53
C THR A 41 23.80 -7.12 29.35
N GLU A 42 23.95 -8.22 30.11
CA GLU A 42 23.08 -9.41 29.98
C GLU A 42 21.57 -9.13 30.10
N PRO A 43 21.07 -8.27 31.02
CA PRO A 43 19.64 -7.98 31.10
C PRO A 43 19.11 -7.24 29.85
N ILE A 44 19.93 -6.38 29.27
CA ILE A 44 19.59 -5.65 28.04
C ILE A 44 19.57 -6.63 26.87
N LEU A 45 20.52 -7.56 26.81
CA LEU A 45 20.56 -8.63 25.81
C LEU A 45 19.31 -9.51 25.87
N ALA A 46 18.85 -9.84 27.08
CA ALA A 46 17.61 -10.60 27.29
C ALA A 46 16.39 -9.91 26.69
N GLY A 47 16.30 -8.58 26.88
CA GLY A 47 15.30 -7.74 26.24
C GLY A 47 15.41 -7.80 24.72
N ILE A 48 16.59 -7.52 24.16
CA ILE A 48 16.83 -7.49 22.70
C ILE A 48 16.40 -8.80 22.04
N PHE A 49 16.83 -9.95 22.54
CA PHE A 49 16.47 -11.25 21.97
C PHE A 49 14.98 -11.53 22.10
N SER A 50 14.37 -11.25 23.26
CA SER A 50 12.93 -11.46 23.48
C SER A 50 12.09 -10.62 22.53
N TYR A 51 12.40 -9.32 22.38
CA TYR A 51 11.71 -8.45 21.42
C TYR A 51 11.99 -8.83 19.97
N SER A 52 13.19 -9.33 19.65
CA SER A 52 13.51 -9.86 18.31
C SER A 52 12.65 -11.06 17.95
N PHE A 53 12.47 -12.01 18.88
CA PHE A 53 11.60 -13.17 18.66
C PHE A 53 10.13 -12.78 18.59
N LEU A 54 9.67 -11.84 19.42
CA LEU A 54 8.34 -11.26 19.32
C LEU A 54 8.12 -10.60 17.95
N MET A 55 9.11 -9.88 17.46
CA MET A 55 9.08 -9.23 16.16
C MET A 55 9.01 -10.24 15.01
N ILE A 56 9.78 -11.33 15.06
CA ILE A 56 9.67 -12.43 14.09
C ILE A 56 8.25 -13.00 14.08
N ILE A 57 7.73 -13.36 15.24
CA ILE A 57 6.37 -13.93 15.38
C ILE A 57 5.32 -12.94 14.86
N GLY A 58 5.43 -11.67 15.25
CA GLY A 58 4.52 -10.60 14.81
C GLY A 58 4.56 -10.37 13.30
N MET A 59 5.75 -10.33 12.69
CA MET A 59 5.92 -10.20 11.25
C MET A 59 5.32 -11.40 10.51
N ILE A 60 5.56 -12.62 10.99
CA ILE A 60 4.97 -13.83 10.40
C ILE A 60 3.45 -13.83 10.53
N ILE A 61 2.88 -13.34 11.63
CA ILE A 61 1.42 -13.21 11.75
C ILE A 61 0.90 -12.20 10.74
N LEU A 62 1.46 -10.98 10.69
CA LEU A 62 0.95 -9.90 9.85
C LEU A 62 1.15 -10.18 8.35
N MET A 63 2.33 -10.64 7.93
CA MET A 63 2.64 -10.96 6.53
C MET A 63 2.17 -12.36 6.12
N GLY A 64 2.16 -13.32 7.06
CA GLY A 64 1.78 -14.70 6.80
C GLY A 64 0.27 -14.91 6.75
N MET A 65 -0.53 -14.10 7.46
CA MET A 65 -2.01 -14.22 7.43
C MET A 65 -2.58 -14.16 6.00
N PRO A 66 -2.26 -13.14 5.16
CA PRO A 66 -2.73 -13.07 3.77
C PRO A 66 -2.23 -14.24 2.90
N GLN A 67 -0.98 -14.67 3.12
CA GLN A 67 -0.39 -15.81 2.41
C GLN A 67 -1.15 -17.11 2.74
N VAL A 68 -1.35 -17.39 4.03
CA VAL A 68 -2.07 -18.55 4.53
C VAL A 68 -3.51 -18.54 4.04
N PHE A 69 -4.18 -17.39 4.08
CA PHE A 69 -5.54 -17.25 3.57
C PHE A 69 -5.63 -17.67 2.09
N LYS A 70 -4.74 -17.14 1.25
CA LYS A 70 -4.71 -17.45 -0.18
C LYS A 70 -4.46 -18.94 -0.42
N GLN A 71 -3.52 -19.52 0.33
CA GLN A 71 -3.13 -20.92 0.19
C GLN A 71 -4.20 -21.89 0.68
N LEU A 72 -4.94 -21.50 1.71
CA LEU A 72 -5.96 -22.32 2.35
C LEU A 72 -7.33 -22.15 1.68
N TYR A 73 -7.75 -20.94 1.29
CA TYR A 73 -9.13 -20.73 0.85
C TYR A 73 -9.29 -20.30 -0.61
N SER A 74 -8.23 -19.85 -1.28
CA SER A 74 -8.31 -19.32 -2.65
C SER A 74 -7.44 -20.08 -3.67
N ALA A 75 -6.81 -21.17 -3.26
CA ALA A 75 -6.00 -21.98 -4.15
C ALA A 75 -6.90 -22.82 -5.07
N THR A 76 -6.63 -22.79 -6.38
CA THR A 76 -7.45 -23.44 -7.41
C THR A 76 -7.36 -24.97 -7.37
N ASP A 77 -6.30 -25.52 -6.77
CA ASP A 77 -6.09 -26.96 -6.62
C ASP A 77 -7.00 -27.59 -5.55
N LEU A 78 -7.64 -26.79 -4.69
CA LEU A 78 -8.50 -27.27 -3.62
C LEU A 78 -9.77 -27.95 -4.13
N GLU A 79 -10.36 -27.45 -5.22
CA GLU A 79 -11.52 -28.07 -5.86
C GLU A 79 -11.21 -29.50 -6.26
N PHE A 80 -10.06 -29.70 -6.91
CA PHE A 80 -9.59 -31.03 -7.31
C PHE A 80 -9.21 -31.89 -6.09
N LEU A 81 -8.44 -31.35 -5.14
CA LEU A 81 -8.00 -32.09 -3.96
C LEU A 81 -9.15 -32.60 -3.09
N PHE A 82 -10.25 -31.84 -2.98
CA PHE A 82 -11.44 -32.27 -2.25
C PHE A 82 -12.31 -33.29 -2.99
N THR A 83 -12.08 -33.52 -4.29
CA THR A 83 -12.72 -34.63 -5.03
C THR A 83 -11.99 -35.96 -4.87
N LEU A 84 -10.71 -35.93 -4.48
CA LEU A 84 -9.91 -37.12 -4.26
C LEU A 84 -10.20 -37.73 -2.87
N PRO A 85 -10.10 -39.07 -2.70
CA PRO A 85 -10.29 -39.76 -1.42
C PRO A 85 -9.08 -39.57 -0.47
N ILE A 86 -8.60 -38.33 -0.32
CA ILE A 86 -7.47 -37.98 0.54
C ILE A 86 -8.02 -37.34 1.83
N LYS A 87 -7.54 -37.80 2.99
CA LYS A 87 -7.94 -37.23 4.27
C LYS A 87 -7.54 -35.74 4.36
N THR A 88 -8.45 -34.89 4.84
CA THR A 88 -8.26 -33.45 5.02
C THR A 88 -6.96 -33.09 5.75
N ARG A 89 -6.57 -33.89 6.75
CA ARG A 89 -5.29 -33.75 7.47
C ARG A 89 -4.06 -33.69 6.56
N HIS A 90 -4.00 -34.54 5.53
CA HIS A 90 -2.83 -34.63 4.65
C HIS A 90 -2.77 -33.41 3.71
N ILE A 91 -3.93 -32.97 3.23
CA ILE A 91 -4.05 -31.74 2.44
C ILE A 91 -3.59 -30.55 3.29
N PHE A 92 -4.07 -30.46 4.53
CA PHE A 92 -3.67 -29.39 5.45
C PHE A 92 -2.17 -29.39 5.72
N LEU A 93 -1.57 -30.54 6.06
CA LEU A 93 -0.13 -30.63 6.33
C LEU A 93 0.71 -30.23 5.12
N MET A 94 0.34 -30.66 3.91
CA MET A 94 1.01 -30.23 2.68
C MET A 94 0.94 -28.71 2.50
N LYS A 95 -0.25 -28.12 2.68
CA LYS A 95 -0.44 -26.66 2.58
C LYS A 95 0.32 -25.90 3.67
N TYR A 96 0.39 -26.44 4.88
CA TYR A 96 1.16 -25.86 5.99
C TYR A 96 2.65 -25.85 5.67
N SER A 97 3.21 -26.97 5.21
CA SER A 97 4.60 -27.06 4.76
C SER A 97 4.89 -26.13 3.57
N GLN A 98 3.95 -26.00 2.62
CA GLN A 98 4.10 -25.06 1.51
C GLN A 98 4.09 -23.60 1.98
N SER A 99 3.25 -23.26 2.97
CA SER A 99 3.22 -21.92 3.55
C SER A 99 4.51 -21.59 4.31
N PHE A 100 5.14 -22.59 4.94
CA PHE A 100 6.42 -22.43 5.63
C PHE A 100 7.54 -21.94 4.71
N ILE A 101 7.57 -22.42 3.45
CA ILE A 101 8.57 -22.04 2.44
C ILE A 101 8.38 -20.57 1.94
N GLY A 102 7.31 -19.88 2.34
CA GLY A 102 7.07 -18.47 1.98
C GLY A 102 7.59 -17.47 3.02
N THR A 103 6.68 -16.77 3.68
CA THR A 103 7.02 -15.74 4.68
C THR A 103 7.86 -16.27 5.86
N PRO A 104 7.56 -17.43 6.48
CA PRO A 104 8.30 -17.90 7.66
C PRO A 104 9.78 -18.18 7.39
N ILE A 105 10.13 -18.86 6.28
CA ILE A 105 11.53 -19.12 5.94
C ILE A 105 12.28 -17.83 5.59
N THR A 106 11.60 -16.86 4.98
CA THR A 106 12.18 -15.55 4.66
C THR A 106 12.48 -14.78 5.94
N ALA A 107 11.55 -14.76 6.91
CA ALA A 107 11.75 -14.16 8.22
C ALA A 107 12.87 -14.88 9.00
N PHE A 108 12.90 -16.21 8.97
CA PHE A 108 13.98 -17.01 9.56
C PHE A 108 15.35 -16.58 9.03
N LEU A 109 15.53 -16.52 7.70
CA LEU A 109 16.79 -16.10 7.09
C LEU A 109 17.15 -14.64 7.40
N PHE A 110 16.14 -13.76 7.41
CA PHE A 110 16.33 -12.35 7.68
C PHE A 110 16.87 -12.09 9.10
N PHE A 111 16.41 -12.84 10.10
CA PHE A 111 16.88 -12.70 11.48
C PHE A 111 18.10 -13.56 11.81
N LEU A 112 18.32 -14.65 11.07
CA LEU A 112 19.48 -15.51 11.27
C LEU A 112 20.78 -14.72 11.02
N VAL A 113 20.88 -13.98 9.93
CA VAL A 113 22.13 -13.28 9.57
C VAL A 113 22.55 -12.23 10.63
N PRO A 114 21.70 -11.28 11.04
CA PRO A 114 22.11 -10.26 12.02
C PRO A 114 22.38 -10.85 13.41
N LEU A 115 21.65 -11.90 13.84
CA LEU A 115 21.90 -12.58 15.12
C LEU A 115 23.19 -13.43 15.08
N THR A 116 23.53 -14.03 13.94
CA THR A 116 24.86 -14.66 13.80
C THR A 116 25.99 -13.63 13.88
N ALA A 117 25.79 -12.44 13.30
CA ALA A 117 26.76 -11.35 13.40
C ALA A 117 26.96 -10.91 14.87
N TYR A 118 25.89 -10.87 15.67
CA TYR A 118 25.99 -10.67 17.12
C TYR A 118 26.86 -11.74 17.80
N GLY A 119 26.60 -13.02 17.52
CA GLY A 119 27.35 -14.13 18.11
C GLY A 119 28.85 -14.06 17.79
N VAL A 120 29.21 -13.65 16.58
CA VAL A 120 30.61 -13.45 16.18
C VAL A 120 31.21 -12.23 16.87
N ALA A 121 30.49 -11.10 16.93
CA ALA A 121 30.98 -9.86 17.53
C ALA A 121 31.15 -9.95 19.07
N SER A 122 30.43 -10.86 19.72
CA SER A 122 30.46 -11.08 21.18
C SER A 122 31.31 -12.28 21.61
N ASP A 123 32.06 -12.89 20.68
CA ASP A 123 32.85 -14.12 20.92
C ASP A 123 32.03 -15.24 21.59
N ALA A 124 30.79 -15.42 21.12
CA ALA A 124 29.86 -16.40 21.68
C ALA A 124 30.33 -17.85 21.47
N ASN A 125 30.01 -18.71 22.44
CA ASN A 125 30.30 -20.14 22.37
C ASN A 125 29.66 -20.81 21.13
N ILE A 126 30.26 -21.87 20.59
CA ILE A 126 29.71 -22.63 19.45
C ILE A 126 28.26 -23.12 19.66
N LEU A 127 27.87 -23.38 20.92
CA LEU A 127 26.51 -23.76 21.29
C LEU A 127 25.47 -22.70 20.92
N TYR A 128 25.83 -21.42 20.96
CA TYR A 128 24.98 -20.30 20.59
C TYR A 128 24.39 -20.47 19.19
N TYR A 129 25.22 -20.82 18.20
CA TYR A 129 24.78 -20.93 16.80
C TYR A 129 23.78 -22.07 16.59
N PHE A 130 23.96 -23.19 17.30
CA PHE A 130 23.04 -24.32 17.24
C PHE A 130 21.69 -23.98 17.89
N VAL A 131 21.72 -23.36 19.09
CA VAL A 131 20.53 -22.92 19.81
C VAL A 131 19.79 -21.84 19.02
N LEU A 132 20.51 -20.91 18.40
CA LEU A 132 19.94 -19.85 17.55
C LEU A 132 19.08 -20.43 16.42
N ILE A 133 19.60 -21.42 15.68
CA ILE A 133 18.88 -22.05 14.58
C ILE A 133 17.58 -22.70 15.09
N LEU A 134 17.65 -23.44 16.20
CA LEU A 134 16.48 -24.12 16.77
C LEU A 134 15.42 -23.14 17.28
N VAL A 135 15.84 -22.09 18.00
CA VAL A 135 14.93 -21.06 18.53
C VAL A 135 14.27 -20.28 17.40
N LEU A 136 15.03 -19.85 16.37
CA LEU A 136 14.46 -19.16 15.22
C LEU A 136 13.47 -20.04 14.45
N PHE A 137 13.79 -21.32 14.26
CA PHE A 137 12.90 -22.27 13.60
C PHE A 137 11.61 -22.48 14.40
N ALA A 138 11.72 -22.64 15.73
CA ALA A 138 10.58 -22.74 16.63
C ALA A 138 9.70 -21.48 16.62
N ALA A 139 10.31 -20.29 16.66
CA ALA A 139 9.59 -19.01 16.58
C ALA A 139 8.85 -18.88 15.25
N ALA A 140 9.47 -19.30 14.14
CA ALA A 140 8.83 -19.29 12.82
C ALA A 140 7.61 -20.22 12.75
N ILE A 141 7.72 -21.42 13.33
CA ILE A 141 6.61 -22.38 13.43
C ILE A 141 5.47 -21.82 14.29
N ILE A 142 5.79 -21.23 15.47
CA ILE A 142 4.80 -20.64 16.36
C ILE A 142 4.03 -19.53 15.64
N GLY A 143 4.75 -18.60 14.99
CA GLY A 143 4.13 -17.51 14.21
C GLY A 143 3.22 -18.03 13.10
N LEU A 144 3.66 -19.04 12.35
CA LEU A 144 2.86 -19.65 11.29
C LEU A 144 1.59 -20.34 11.83
N SER A 145 1.72 -21.11 12.90
CA SER A 145 0.60 -21.77 13.59
C SER A 145 -0.45 -20.76 14.06
N ILE A 146 -0.02 -19.67 14.69
CA ILE A 146 -0.91 -18.58 15.09
C ILE A 146 -1.60 -17.95 13.88
N ALA A 147 -0.88 -17.68 12.79
CA ALA A 147 -1.45 -17.13 11.56
C ALA A 147 -2.56 -18.04 10.96
N TYR A 148 -2.40 -19.37 11.03
CA TYR A 148 -3.42 -20.33 10.61
C TYR A 148 -4.65 -20.33 11.54
N LEU A 149 -4.44 -20.30 12.86
CA LEU A 149 -5.53 -20.24 13.84
C LEU A 149 -6.34 -18.95 13.70
N LEU A 150 -5.66 -17.81 13.55
CA LEU A 150 -6.31 -16.52 13.32
C LEU A 150 -7.10 -16.50 12.02
N ASN A 151 -6.56 -17.08 10.93
CA ASN A 151 -7.28 -17.22 9.67
C ASN A 151 -8.58 -18.03 9.83
N LEU A 152 -8.54 -19.11 10.61
CA LEU A 152 -9.73 -19.90 10.92
C LEU A 152 -10.76 -19.10 11.72
N ILE A 153 -10.34 -18.28 12.68
CA ILE A 153 -11.25 -17.40 13.44
C ILE A 153 -11.89 -16.37 12.50
N VAL A 154 -11.07 -15.76 11.64
CA VAL A 154 -11.52 -14.73 10.69
C VAL A 154 -12.59 -15.27 9.75
N ILE A 155 -12.41 -16.47 9.18
CA ILE A 155 -13.41 -17.05 8.26
C ILE A 155 -14.71 -17.47 8.95
N GLN A 156 -14.66 -17.72 10.27
CA GLN A 156 -15.86 -18.06 11.04
C GLN A 156 -16.69 -16.81 11.39
N ILE A 157 -16.03 -15.68 11.64
CA ILE A 157 -16.69 -14.41 12.03
C ILE A 157 -17.07 -13.57 10.80
N LEU A 158 -16.16 -13.43 9.83
CA LEU A 158 -16.37 -12.58 8.67
C LEU A 158 -17.05 -13.32 7.52
N PRO A 159 -18.03 -12.68 6.83
CA PRO A 159 -18.53 -13.18 5.57
C PRO A 159 -17.40 -13.34 4.56
N ALA A 160 -17.47 -14.38 3.73
CA ALA A 160 -16.47 -14.72 2.72
C ALA A 160 -16.01 -13.53 1.85
N SER A 161 -16.94 -12.64 1.49
CA SER A 161 -16.64 -11.46 0.69
C SER A 161 -15.72 -10.46 1.39
N ARG A 162 -15.78 -10.37 2.73
CA ARG A 162 -14.99 -9.44 3.55
C ARG A 162 -13.65 -10.01 4.00
N ALA A 163 -13.49 -11.33 3.98
CA ALA A 163 -12.24 -11.98 4.39
C ALA A 163 -11.06 -11.56 3.50
N ASN A 164 -11.27 -11.52 2.17
CA ASN A 164 -10.27 -11.00 1.21
C ASN A 164 -9.87 -9.53 1.49
N GLU A 165 -10.86 -8.71 1.86
CA GLU A 165 -10.66 -7.30 2.17
C GLU A 165 -9.80 -7.14 3.44
N PHE A 166 -10.12 -7.92 4.47
CA PHE A 166 -9.35 -7.97 5.72
C PHE A 166 -7.90 -8.43 5.49
N MET A 167 -7.66 -9.42 4.63
CA MET A 167 -6.29 -9.85 4.29
C MET A 167 -5.49 -8.77 3.57
N THR A 168 -6.14 -7.99 2.72
CA THR A 168 -5.49 -6.85 2.08
C THR A 168 -5.16 -5.76 3.11
N ALA A 169 -6.05 -5.50 4.07
CA ALA A 169 -5.80 -4.59 5.18
C ALA A 169 -4.65 -5.08 6.09
N MET A 170 -4.55 -6.39 6.36
CA MET A 170 -3.44 -6.97 7.13
C MET A 170 -2.10 -6.86 6.39
N SER A 171 -2.09 -7.06 5.07
CA SER A 171 -0.90 -6.84 4.24
C SER A 171 -0.41 -5.40 4.33
N PHE A 172 -1.34 -4.44 4.35
CA PHE A 172 -1.01 -3.03 4.55
C PHE A 172 -0.51 -2.75 5.96
N LEU A 173 -1.21 -3.24 7.00
CA LEU A 173 -0.82 -3.05 8.40
C LEU A 173 0.60 -3.57 8.64
N SER A 174 0.95 -4.70 8.02
CA SER A 174 2.32 -5.20 8.01
C SER A 174 3.31 -4.18 7.43
N GLY A 175 3.04 -3.62 6.26
CA GLY A 175 3.89 -2.58 5.66
C GLY A 175 4.02 -1.34 6.54
N LEU A 176 2.95 -0.92 7.22
CA LEU A 176 2.98 0.18 8.19
C LEU A 176 3.88 -0.14 9.38
N VAL A 177 3.78 -1.34 9.94
CA VAL A 177 4.64 -1.78 11.05
C VAL A 177 6.11 -1.82 10.62
N VAL A 178 6.41 -2.39 9.45
CA VAL A 178 7.78 -2.40 8.88
C VAL A 178 8.33 -0.99 8.77
N TYR A 179 7.55 -0.05 8.24
CA TYR A 179 7.96 1.34 8.15
C TYR A 179 8.21 1.98 9.52
N LEU A 180 7.28 1.80 10.47
CA LEU A 180 7.43 2.34 11.82
C LEU A 180 8.70 1.81 12.48
N LEU A 181 9.09 0.57 12.24
CA LEU A 181 10.35 0.01 12.76
C LEU A 181 11.59 0.75 12.24
N PHE A 182 11.58 1.22 10.98
CA PHE A 182 12.66 2.06 10.45
C PHE A 182 12.62 3.50 10.98
N MET A 183 11.42 3.98 11.31
CA MET A 183 11.21 5.37 11.71
C MET A 183 11.37 5.61 13.21
N LEU A 184 11.00 4.65 14.06
CA LEU A 184 11.12 4.74 15.52
C LEU A 184 12.52 5.19 15.98
N PRO A 185 13.64 4.67 15.42
CA PRO A 185 14.98 5.15 15.73
C PRO A 185 15.22 6.64 15.45
N GLN A 186 14.52 7.21 14.46
CA GLN A 186 14.64 8.61 14.04
C GLN A 186 13.76 9.54 14.87
N MET A 187 12.77 9.00 15.60
CA MET A 187 11.85 9.81 16.41
C MET A 187 12.33 10.11 17.82
N SER A 188 13.29 9.34 18.32
CA SER A 188 13.86 9.57 19.65
C SER A 188 14.93 10.65 19.57
N ASN A 189 14.51 11.92 19.51
CA ASN A 189 15.43 13.05 19.34
C ASN A 189 16.32 13.34 20.57
N ASP A 190 15.97 12.82 21.76
CA ASP A 190 16.73 13.05 23.01
C ASP A 190 17.58 11.85 23.45
N ARG A 191 17.44 10.70 22.79
CA ARG A 191 18.27 9.51 23.01
C ARG A 191 18.54 8.86 21.68
N SER A 192 19.80 8.69 21.32
CA SER A 192 20.15 7.84 20.18
C SER A 192 19.46 6.48 20.32
N PHE A 193 19.02 5.85 19.22
CA PHE A 193 18.43 4.51 19.28
C PHE A 193 19.34 3.53 20.06
N SER A 194 20.66 3.71 19.94
CA SER A 194 21.67 3.08 20.78
C SER A 194 21.49 3.36 22.27
N GLU A 195 21.32 4.62 22.70
CA GLU A 195 21.06 4.97 24.10
C GLU A 195 19.72 4.46 24.62
N SER A 196 18.69 4.40 23.79
CA SER A 196 17.39 3.83 24.16
C SER A 196 17.48 2.33 24.38
N ILE A 197 18.22 1.61 23.52
CA ILE A 197 18.51 0.19 23.70
C ILE A 197 19.43 -0.04 24.92
N THR A 198 20.48 0.77 25.12
CA THR A 198 21.40 0.64 26.26
C THR A 198 20.77 1.11 27.59
N SER A 199 19.71 1.92 27.55
CA SER A 199 18.91 2.27 28.75
C SER A 199 18.01 1.12 29.24
N GLY A 200 17.97 0.02 28.49
CA GLY A 200 17.25 -1.20 28.81
C GLY A 200 15.82 -1.20 28.28
N LEU A 201 15.53 -2.09 27.34
CA LEU A 201 14.15 -2.46 27.01
C LEU A 201 13.52 -3.17 28.22
N PRO A 202 12.21 -2.99 28.49
CA PRO A 202 11.57 -3.69 29.60
C PRO A 202 11.71 -5.19 29.44
N VAL A 203 12.32 -5.86 30.41
CA VAL A 203 12.49 -7.31 30.36
C VAL A 203 11.11 -7.95 30.45
N LEU A 204 10.76 -8.77 29.46
CA LEU A 204 9.51 -9.53 29.50
C LEU A 204 9.56 -10.52 30.66
N PRO A 205 8.45 -10.70 31.41
CA PRO A 205 8.42 -11.66 32.50
C PRO A 205 8.80 -13.09 32.07
N ASP A 206 9.41 -13.86 32.98
CA ASP A 206 9.88 -15.23 32.70
C ASP A 206 8.75 -16.22 32.34
N TRP A 207 7.50 -15.90 32.67
CA TRP A 207 6.34 -16.73 32.31
C TRP A 207 5.89 -16.52 30.86
N VAL A 208 6.33 -15.46 30.19
CA VAL A 208 5.98 -15.18 28.79
C VAL A 208 6.77 -16.14 27.90
N PRO A 209 6.15 -16.99 27.06
CA PRO A 209 6.91 -18.02 26.35
C PRO A 209 8.01 -17.52 25.40
N ILE A 210 7.94 -16.25 24.99
CA ILE A 210 8.99 -15.59 24.20
C ILE A 210 10.30 -15.44 25.00
N SER A 211 10.24 -15.24 26.31
CA SER A 211 11.43 -15.13 27.16
C SER A 211 12.19 -16.45 27.27
N TRP A 212 11.53 -17.62 27.12
CA TRP A 212 12.21 -18.91 27.12
C TRP A 212 13.21 -19.05 25.96
N GLY A 213 12.87 -18.55 24.78
CA GLY A 213 13.80 -18.49 23.64
C GLY A 213 14.98 -17.57 23.91
N SER A 214 14.73 -16.41 24.53
CA SER A 214 15.78 -15.45 24.94
C SER A 214 16.74 -16.05 25.97
N ASN A 215 16.20 -16.61 27.05
CA ASN A 215 16.95 -17.21 28.14
C ASN A 215 17.78 -18.42 27.67
N ALA A 216 17.25 -19.23 26.73
CA ALA A 216 18.01 -20.29 26.09
C ALA A 216 19.23 -19.74 25.34
N LEU A 217 19.02 -18.67 24.56
CA LEU A 217 20.08 -18.10 23.73
C LEU A 217 21.17 -17.43 24.56
N ILE A 218 20.82 -16.69 25.62
CA ILE A 218 21.78 -16.07 26.55
C ILE A 218 22.62 -17.13 27.26
N SER A 219 21.96 -18.16 27.81
CA SER A 219 22.67 -19.24 28.51
C SER A 219 23.65 -19.97 27.57
N ALA A 220 23.29 -20.09 26.28
CA ALA A 220 24.14 -20.66 25.25
C ALA A 220 25.31 -19.75 24.85
N THR A 221 25.13 -18.42 24.85
CA THR A 221 26.22 -17.44 24.66
C THR A 221 27.34 -17.68 25.67
N ASN A 222 26.96 -17.89 26.94
CA ASN A 222 27.88 -18.12 28.05
C ASN A 222 28.42 -19.57 28.13
N GLY A 223 28.00 -20.47 27.23
CA GLY A 223 28.38 -21.88 27.24
C GLY A 223 27.81 -22.69 28.42
N SER A 224 26.80 -22.17 29.14
CA SER A 224 26.20 -22.83 30.29
C SER A 224 25.13 -23.83 29.88
N MET A 225 25.11 -25.02 30.50
CA MET A 225 24.10 -26.07 30.22
C MET A 225 22.66 -25.67 30.60
N ASN A 226 22.49 -24.55 31.32
CA ASN A 226 21.18 -24.02 31.69
C ASN A 226 20.30 -23.63 30.49
N PHE A 227 20.86 -23.57 29.27
CA PHE A 227 20.09 -23.33 28.04
C PHE A 227 19.07 -24.44 27.74
N PHE A 228 19.30 -25.66 28.22
CA PHE A 228 18.55 -26.85 27.78
C PHE A 228 17.06 -26.79 28.14
N LEU A 229 16.72 -26.44 29.38
CA LEU A 229 15.34 -26.41 29.83
C LEU A 229 14.50 -25.33 29.10
N PRO A 230 14.93 -24.05 29.01
CA PRO A 230 14.20 -23.03 28.24
C PRO A 230 14.07 -23.39 26.75
N LEU A 231 15.10 -23.98 26.14
CA LEU A 231 15.06 -24.44 24.76
C LEU A 231 13.99 -25.53 24.54
N VAL A 232 13.95 -26.54 25.42
CA VAL A 232 12.97 -27.63 25.33
C VAL A 232 11.55 -27.10 25.52
N LEU A 233 11.32 -26.20 26.47
CA LEU A 233 10.01 -25.57 26.68
C LEU A 233 9.54 -24.80 25.44
N PHE A 234 10.45 -24.05 24.80
CA PHE A 234 10.15 -23.29 23.59
C PHE A 234 9.87 -24.20 22.39
N LEU A 235 10.64 -25.28 22.22
CA LEU A 235 10.39 -26.29 21.17
C LEU A 235 9.08 -27.04 21.41
N LEU A 236 8.78 -27.39 22.67
CA LEU A 236 7.52 -28.02 23.05
C LEU A 236 6.34 -27.10 22.70
N LEU A 237 6.45 -25.80 22.98
CA LEU A 237 5.43 -24.83 22.57
C LEU A 237 5.23 -24.82 21.05
N ALA A 238 6.31 -24.86 20.26
CA ALA A 238 6.20 -24.95 18.81
C ALA A 238 5.46 -26.22 18.37
N VAL A 239 5.79 -27.39 18.94
CA VAL A 239 5.10 -28.66 18.65
C VAL A 239 3.62 -28.59 19.04
N VAL A 240 3.31 -28.10 20.23
CA VAL A 240 1.92 -27.93 20.70
C VAL A 240 1.15 -26.98 19.78
N SER A 241 1.76 -25.89 19.33
CA SER A 241 1.12 -24.96 18.40
C SER A 241 0.74 -25.63 17.08
N VAL A 242 1.59 -26.49 16.52
CA VAL A 242 1.33 -27.23 15.28
C VAL A 242 0.22 -28.25 15.49
N LEU A 243 0.23 -28.97 16.62
CA LEU A 243 -0.81 -29.96 16.95
C LEU A 243 -2.18 -29.29 17.13
N LEU A 244 -2.23 -28.18 17.87
CA LEU A 244 -3.45 -27.38 18.04
C LEU A 244 -3.96 -26.85 16.69
N THR A 245 -3.08 -26.31 15.87
CA THR A 245 -3.44 -25.80 14.54
C THR A 245 -3.95 -26.93 13.65
N THR A 246 -3.28 -28.07 13.63
CA THR A 246 -3.71 -29.22 12.80
C THR A 246 -5.09 -29.70 13.21
N THR A 247 -5.34 -29.88 14.52
CA THR A 247 -6.63 -30.41 15.01
C THR A 247 -7.80 -29.43 14.84
N LEU A 248 -7.59 -28.13 15.07
CA LEU A 248 -8.64 -27.12 14.94
C LEU A 248 -8.88 -26.73 13.48
N VAL A 249 -7.81 -26.51 12.71
CA VAL A 249 -7.91 -26.09 11.32
C VAL A 249 -8.43 -27.22 10.45
N GLU A 250 -8.02 -28.48 10.65
CA GLU A 250 -8.58 -29.61 9.91
C GLU A 250 -10.13 -29.66 9.99
N LYS A 251 -10.70 -29.44 11.19
CA LYS A 251 -12.15 -29.45 11.41
C LYS A 251 -12.85 -28.25 10.75
N GLY A 252 -12.23 -27.07 10.78
CA GLY A 252 -12.78 -25.83 10.21
C GLY A 252 -12.48 -25.61 8.73
N PHE A 253 -11.54 -26.38 8.16
CA PHE A 253 -10.98 -26.10 6.84
C PHE A 253 -12.01 -26.26 5.73
N ARG A 254 -12.67 -27.43 5.67
CA ARG A 254 -13.67 -27.74 4.63
C ARG A 254 -14.88 -26.82 4.71
N THR A 255 -15.35 -26.53 5.92
CA THR A 255 -16.50 -25.64 6.14
C THR A 255 -16.17 -24.19 5.77
N GLY A 256 -14.95 -23.71 6.11
CA GLY A 256 -14.45 -22.40 5.71
C GLY A 256 -14.34 -22.26 4.19
N TRP A 257 -13.82 -23.29 3.52
CA TRP A 257 -13.71 -23.31 2.06
C TRP A 257 -15.09 -23.30 1.37
N ILE A 258 -16.03 -24.15 1.79
CA ILE A 258 -17.40 -24.18 1.23
C ILE A 258 -18.09 -22.82 1.39
N ARG A 259 -17.99 -22.19 2.57
CA ARG A 259 -18.56 -20.86 2.82
C ARG A 259 -17.98 -19.79 1.90
N LEU A 260 -16.70 -19.92 1.54
CA LEU A 260 -16.04 -19.01 0.62
C LEU A 260 -16.49 -19.22 -0.83
N SER A 261 -16.55 -20.47 -1.26
CA SER A 261 -16.92 -20.87 -2.63
C SER A 261 -18.40 -20.65 -2.94
N GLU A 262 -19.31 -20.90 -1.99
CA GLU A 262 -20.75 -20.73 -2.20
C GLU A 262 -21.22 -19.26 -2.12
N GLY A 263 -20.31 -18.32 -1.82
CA GLY A 263 -20.62 -16.89 -1.79
C GLY A 263 -21.82 -16.62 -0.91
N GLY A 264 -21.72 -16.96 0.39
CA GLY A 264 -22.80 -17.01 1.38
C GLY A 264 -23.81 -15.85 1.35
N ARG A 265 -24.75 -15.90 0.41
CA ARG A 265 -25.96 -15.08 0.41
C ARG A 265 -27.07 -16.04 0.78
N LYS A 266 -27.39 -16.10 2.08
CA LYS A 266 -28.74 -16.50 2.49
C LYS A 266 -29.68 -15.65 1.63
N LYS A 267 -30.45 -16.29 0.75
CA LYS A 267 -31.52 -15.66 -0.02
C LYS A 267 -32.51 -15.10 1.01
N LYS A 268 -32.24 -13.90 1.54
CA LYS A 268 -33.23 -13.13 2.26
C LYS A 268 -34.33 -12.94 1.24
N LYS A 269 -35.49 -13.58 1.46
CA LYS A 269 -36.71 -13.33 0.69
C LYS A 269 -36.89 -11.81 0.68
N ARG A 270 -36.51 -11.18 -0.43
CA ARG A 270 -36.54 -9.74 -0.58
C ARG A 270 -38.03 -9.40 -0.58
N LYS A 271 -38.55 -8.91 0.54
CA LYS A 271 -39.86 -8.26 0.55
C LYS A 271 -39.79 -7.23 -0.57
N ILE A 272 -40.66 -7.37 -1.57
CA ILE A 272 -40.79 -6.43 -2.67
C ILE A 272 -41.26 -5.13 -2.02
N LYS A 273 -40.32 -4.29 -1.59
CA LYS A 273 -40.62 -2.91 -1.24
C LYS A 273 -41.13 -2.31 -2.53
N LYS A 274 -42.39 -1.83 -2.54
CA LYS A 274 -42.91 -0.98 -3.63
C LYS A 274 -41.84 0.07 -3.89
N GLU A 275 -41.15 -0.07 -5.01
CA GLU A 275 -40.14 0.90 -5.42
C GLU A 275 -40.93 2.18 -5.66
N ARG A 276 -40.78 3.17 -4.77
CA ARG A 276 -41.18 4.54 -5.08
C ARG A 276 -40.49 4.84 -6.41
N ALA A 277 -41.27 5.21 -7.43
CA ALA A 277 -40.74 5.65 -8.71
C ALA A 277 -39.65 6.67 -8.41
N GLN A 278 -38.39 6.26 -8.50
CA GLN A 278 -37.28 7.19 -8.35
C GLN A 278 -37.43 8.11 -9.54
N GLY A 279 -37.58 9.42 -9.27
CA GLY A 279 -37.73 10.42 -10.32
C GLY A 279 -36.66 10.26 -11.39
N ILE A 280 -37.00 10.64 -12.62
CA ILE A 280 -36.12 10.52 -13.80
C ILE A 280 -34.81 11.25 -13.49
N SER A 281 -33.78 10.51 -13.07
CA SER A 281 -32.47 11.08 -12.81
C SER A 281 -31.77 11.31 -14.16
N HIS A 282 -31.17 12.48 -14.33
CA HIS A 282 -30.34 12.78 -15.50
C HIS A 282 -29.33 11.63 -15.75
N PRO A 283 -29.11 11.18 -17.00
CA PRO A 283 -28.27 10.02 -17.29
C PRO A 283 -26.89 10.02 -16.62
N ILE A 284 -26.22 11.18 -16.62
CA ILE A 284 -24.93 11.41 -15.94
C ILE A 284 -25.00 11.06 -14.44
N MET A 285 -26.07 11.48 -13.76
CA MET A 285 -26.28 11.23 -12.33
C MET A 285 -26.54 9.74 -12.05
N ALA A 286 -27.27 9.06 -12.94
CA ALA A 286 -27.54 7.63 -12.83
C ALA A 286 -26.26 6.79 -12.95
N ILE A 287 -25.40 7.12 -13.94
CA ILE A 287 -24.10 6.48 -14.14
C ILE A 287 -23.18 6.74 -12.95
N GLY A 288 -23.18 7.97 -12.42
CA GLY A 288 -22.47 8.29 -11.18
C GLY A 288 -22.94 7.49 -9.98
N LYS A 289 -24.24 7.47 -9.73
CA LYS A 289 -24.82 6.72 -8.61
C LYS A 289 -24.48 5.23 -8.70
N LYS A 290 -24.46 4.66 -9.91
CA LYS A 290 -23.97 3.31 -10.17
C LYS A 290 -22.49 3.16 -9.78
N GLU A 291 -21.63 4.07 -10.22
CA GLU A 291 -20.19 4.06 -9.89
C GLU A 291 -19.94 4.13 -8.38
N TRP A 292 -20.64 5.04 -7.68
CA TRP A 292 -20.60 5.15 -6.22
C TRP A 292 -21.00 3.85 -5.52
N PHE A 293 -22.09 3.21 -5.96
CA PHE A 293 -22.49 1.93 -5.37
C PHE A 293 -21.53 0.79 -5.69
N SER A 294 -20.82 0.85 -6.83
CA SER A 294 -19.76 -0.11 -7.16
C SER A 294 -18.60 0.02 -6.17
N ILE A 295 -18.07 1.24 -6.02
CA ILE A 295 -16.97 1.54 -5.09
C ILE A 295 -17.36 1.24 -3.63
N LYS A 296 -18.56 1.63 -3.21
CA LYS A 296 -19.05 1.38 -1.84
C LYS A 296 -19.16 -0.11 -1.50
N ARG A 297 -19.39 -0.97 -2.49
CA ARG A 297 -19.57 -2.41 -2.29
C ARG A 297 -18.26 -3.20 -2.28
N ASP A 298 -17.20 -2.67 -2.87
CA ASP A 298 -15.89 -3.33 -2.97
C ASP A 298 -14.89 -2.58 -2.09
N MET A 299 -14.57 -3.12 -0.90
CA MET A 299 -13.62 -2.46 0.02
C MET A 299 -12.23 -2.33 -0.61
N ARG A 300 -11.89 -3.17 -1.59
CA ARG A 300 -10.58 -3.13 -2.24
C ARG A 300 -10.34 -1.82 -2.98
N GLU A 301 -11.40 -1.15 -3.43
CA GLU A 301 -11.32 0.21 -4.01
C GLU A 301 -10.97 1.25 -2.94
N TRP A 302 -11.48 1.09 -1.71
CA TRP A 302 -11.16 1.99 -0.60
C TRP A 302 -9.70 1.84 -0.16
N LEU A 303 -9.14 0.64 -0.29
CA LEU A 303 -7.73 0.38 0.00
C LEU A 303 -6.77 1.07 -0.99
N VAL A 304 -7.26 1.57 -2.14
CA VAL A 304 -6.44 2.41 -3.05
C VAL A 304 -6.11 3.76 -2.43
N PHE A 305 -6.92 4.26 -1.48
CA PHE A 305 -6.66 5.50 -0.74
C PHE A 305 -5.73 5.32 0.44
N LEU A 306 -5.43 4.08 0.82
CA LEU A 306 -4.67 3.77 2.01
C LEU A 306 -3.24 4.36 1.98
N PRO A 307 -2.53 4.39 0.83
CA PRO A 307 -1.28 5.14 0.73
C PRO A 307 -1.39 6.65 0.99
N LEU A 308 -2.57 7.27 0.80
CA LEU A 308 -2.77 8.68 1.15
C LEU A 308 -2.57 8.91 2.66
N ALA A 309 -2.97 7.94 3.49
CA ALA A 309 -2.76 8.00 4.93
C ALA A 309 -1.26 7.97 5.27
N PHE A 310 -0.46 7.15 4.57
CA PHE A 310 1.00 7.11 4.77
C PHE A 310 1.65 8.45 4.46
N PHE A 311 1.28 9.09 3.35
CA PHE A 311 1.85 10.39 2.98
C PHE A 311 1.58 11.52 4.00
N ILE A 312 0.66 11.32 4.94
CA ILE A 312 0.37 12.30 6.00
C ILE A 312 0.95 11.85 7.33
N ILE A 313 0.72 10.59 7.69
CA ILE A 313 1.24 10.01 8.92
C ILE A 313 2.76 10.10 8.92
N PHE A 314 3.43 9.82 7.81
CA PHE A 314 4.88 9.75 7.76
C PHE A 314 5.56 11.11 7.96
N PRO A 315 5.22 12.20 7.24
CA PRO A 315 5.81 13.50 7.53
C PRO A 315 5.46 13.98 8.93
N VAL A 316 4.20 13.81 9.39
CA VAL A 316 3.79 14.27 10.72
C VAL A 316 4.59 13.58 11.84
N ILE A 317 4.73 12.26 11.75
CA ILE A 317 5.55 11.49 12.69
C ILE A 317 7.02 11.92 12.60
N GLY A 318 7.52 12.24 11.40
CA GLY A 318 8.91 12.66 11.19
C GLY A 318 9.20 14.04 11.75
N PHE A 319 8.27 14.97 11.58
CA PHE A 319 8.35 16.31 12.15
C PHE A 319 8.30 16.28 13.68
N ILE A 320 7.39 15.49 14.26
CA ILE A 320 7.33 15.30 15.71
C ILE A 320 8.63 14.65 16.23
N GLY A 321 9.13 13.66 15.49
CA GLY A 321 10.36 12.94 15.82
C GLY A 321 11.63 13.82 15.75
N GLY A 322 11.67 14.77 14.82
CA GLY A 322 12.80 15.69 14.63
C GLY A 322 12.87 16.84 15.64
N GLY A 323 12.05 16.84 16.70
CA GLY A 323 12.09 17.82 17.79
C GLY A 323 11.66 19.23 17.41
N VAL A 324 11.10 19.41 16.21
CA VAL A 324 10.54 20.69 15.78
C VAL A 324 9.28 20.94 16.59
N SER A 325 9.26 22.02 17.36
CA SER A 325 8.08 22.37 18.15
C SER A 325 6.92 22.72 17.21
N LEU A 326 5.70 22.27 17.53
CA LEU A 326 4.50 22.61 16.76
C LEU A 326 4.29 24.13 16.63
N ASN A 327 4.86 24.93 17.55
CA ASN A 327 4.83 26.38 17.51
C ASN A 327 5.75 26.98 16.45
N GLU A 328 6.92 26.39 16.18
CA GLU A 328 7.81 26.83 15.09
C GLU A 328 7.17 26.61 13.72
N LEU A 329 6.44 25.49 13.54
CA LEU A 329 5.72 25.20 12.30
C LEU A 329 4.51 26.12 12.09
N ARG A 330 3.86 26.57 13.16
CA ARG A 330 2.74 27.53 13.12
C ARG A 330 3.19 28.95 12.75
N GLY A 331 4.45 29.31 13.01
CA GLY A 331 5.01 30.64 12.73
C GLY A 331 5.13 30.97 11.24
N PHE A 332 5.32 29.96 10.39
CA PHE A 332 5.53 30.12 8.93
C PHE A 332 4.30 29.70 8.12
N ASN A 333 3.13 30.24 8.47
CA ASN A 333 1.89 29.91 7.78
C ASN A 333 1.92 30.26 6.27
N GLU A 334 2.61 31.35 5.90
CA GLU A 334 2.74 31.81 4.51
C GLU A 334 3.59 30.88 3.63
N ILE A 335 4.48 30.09 4.22
CA ILE A 335 5.34 29.13 3.50
C ILE A 335 4.77 27.71 3.60
N SER A 336 4.25 27.34 4.78
CA SER A 336 3.73 25.99 5.03
C SER A 336 2.49 25.67 4.18
N TRP A 337 1.58 26.64 4.00
CA TRP A 337 0.37 26.42 3.19
C TRP A 337 0.68 26.13 1.71
N PRO A 338 1.46 26.96 0.97
CA PRO A 338 1.87 26.67 -0.41
C PRO A 338 2.52 25.30 -0.61
N VAL A 339 3.46 24.95 0.27
CA VAL A 339 4.20 23.70 0.20
C VAL A 339 3.26 22.52 0.43
N ALA A 340 2.40 22.61 1.45
CA ALA A 340 1.44 21.55 1.74
C ALA A 340 0.43 21.35 0.61
N GLN A 341 -0.05 22.42 -0.03
CA GLN A 341 -0.90 22.29 -1.22
C GLN A 341 -0.18 21.63 -2.39
N GLY A 342 1.08 21.99 -2.65
CA GLY A 342 1.91 21.33 -3.67
C GLY A 342 2.02 19.82 -3.40
N VAL A 343 2.27 19.44 -2.14
CA VAL A 343 2.31 18.05 -1.69
C VAL A 343 0.95 17.36 -1.88
N PHE A 344 -0.16 17.98 -1.48
CA PHE A 344 -1.50 17.41 -1.66
C PHE A 344 -1.86 17.21 -3.13
N LEU A 345 -1.49 18.15 -4.00
CA LEU A 345 -1.69 18.05 -5.45
C LEU A 345 -0.84 16.93 -6.06
N PHE A 346 0.44 16.83 -5.64
CA PHE A 346 1.33 15.75 -6.07
C PHE A 346 0.78 14.37 -5.67
N ILE A 347 0.34 14.23 -4.42
CA ILE A 347 -0.30 13.03 -3.90
C ILE A 347 -1.58 12.72 -4.72
N TYR A 348 -2.41 13.73 -5.00
CA TYR A 348 -3.60 13.55 -5.82
C TYR A 348 -3.25 12.99 -7.21
N ALA A 349 -2.25 13.56 -7.88
CA ALA A 349 -1.81 13.07 -9.20
C ALA A 349 -1.32 11.61 -9.17
N MET A 350 -0.61 11.22 -8.10
CA MET A 350 -0.09 9.87 -7.94
C MET A 350 -1.20 8.82 -7.82
N PHE A 351 -2.29 9.10 -7.07
CA PHE A 351 -3.30 8.10 -6.74
C PHE A 351 -4.61 8.23 -7.51
N ASN A 352 -5.09 9.46 -7.73
CA ASN A 352 -6.40 9.69 -8.31
C ASN A 352 -6.46 9.27 -9.79
N GLY A 353 -5.39 9.51 -10.55
CA GLY A 353 -5.30 9.10 -11.95
C GLY A 353 -5.63 7.61 -12.10
N GLN A 354 -5.12 6.77 -11.19
CA GLN A 354 -5.36 5.33 -11.19
C GLN A 354 -6.84 4.99 -10.94
N LEU A 355 -7.50 5.71 -10.03
CA LEU A 355 -8.90 5.48 -9.73
C LEU A 355 -9.81 5.86 -10.91
N ALA A 356 -9.56 7.01 -11.51
CA ALA A 356 -10.30 7.45 -12.70
C ALA A 356 -10.05 6.51 -13.90
N ALA A 357 -8.81 6.05 -14.09
CA ALA A 357 -8.46 5.14 -15.17
C ALA A 357 -9.06 3.73 -15.00
N THR A 358 -9.21 3.27 -13.76
CA THR A 358 -9.86 1.97 -13.47
C THR A 358 -11.39 2.01 -13.57
N ALA A 359 -12.02 3.18 -13.67
CA ALA A 359 -13.48 3.30 -13.79
C ALA A 359 -14.02 2.56 -15.03
N ILE A 360 -13.24 2.50 -16.12
CA ILE A 360 -13.61 1.76 -17.33
C ILE A 360 -13.36 0.26 -17.13
N SER A 361 -12.21 -0.10 -16.56
CA SER A 361 -11.87 -1.48 -16.25
C SER A 361 -12.85 -2.15 -15.28
N ARG A 362 -13.45 -1.39 -14.35
CA ARG A 362 -14.47 -1.87 -13.39
C ARG A 362 -15.71 -2.44 -14.06
N GLU A 363 -16.04 -1.97 -15.27
CA GLU A 363 -17.19 -2.48 -16.01
C GLU A 363 -16.97 -3.92 -16.47
N GLY A 364 -15.72 -4.29 -16.80
CA GLY A 364 -15.32 -5.64 -17.16
C GLY A 364 -16.32 -6.31 -18.11
N LEU A 365 -16.86 -7.43 -17.65
CA LEU A 365 -17.84 -8.26 -18.38
C LEU A 365 -19.21 -7.58 -18.59
N SER A 366 -19.52 -6.50 -17.87
CA SER A 366 -20.80 -5.79 -17.97
C SER A 366 -20.77 -4.59 -18.92
N MET A 367 -19.65 -4.34 -19.61
CA MET A 367 -19.51 -3.22 -20.54
C MET A 367 -20.52 -3.27 -21.70
N TRP A 368 -20.92 -4.46 -22.15
CA TRP A 368 -21.90 -4.59 -23.24
C TRP A 368 -23.27 -3.97 -22.87
N ILE A 369 -23.67 -4.03 -21.60
CA ILE A 369 -24.93 -3.46 -21.12
C ILE A 369 -24.92 -1.94 -21.32
N LEU A 370 -23.81 -1.28 -21.00
CA LEU A 370 -23.66 0.16 -21.20
C LEU A 370 -23.74 0.56 -22.68
N ARG A 371 -23.29 -0.31 -23.59
CA ARG A 371 -23.36 -0.06 -25.04
C ARG A 371 -24.76 -0.22 -25.62
N THR A 372 -25.60 -1.07 -25.01
CA THR A 372 -26.99 -1.26 -25.45
C THR A 372 -27.93 -0.14 -24.98
N LEU A 373 -27.49 0.69 -24.03
CA LEU A 373 -28.30 1.79 -23.54
C LEU A 373 -28.24 2.99 -24.49
N PRO A 374 -29.34 3.77 -24.63
CA PRO A 374 -29.37 4.97 -25.45
C PRO A 374 -28.64 6.13 -24.74
N LEU A 375 -27.34 5.96 -24.48
CA LEU A 375 -26.49 6.89 -23.76
C LEU A 375 -25.36 7.35 -24.67
N SER A 376 -25.09 8.65 -24.69
CA SER A 376 -23.92 9.15 -25.39
C SER A 376 -22.65 8.83 -24.60
N GLY A 377 -21.53 8.60 -25.29
CA GLY A 377 -20.22 8.44 -24.65
C GLY A 377 -19.82 9.64 -23.78
N ARG A 378 -20.37 10.83 -24.05
CA ARG A 378 -20.20 12.03 -23.22
C ARG A 378 -20.89 11.86 -21.87
N ASP A 379 -22.12 11.35 -21.85
CA ASP A 379 -22.86 11.10 -20.60
C ASP A 379 -22.15 10.04 -19.74
N ILE A 380 -21.60 9.01 -20.39
CA ILE A 380 -20.82 7.96 -19.71
C ILE A 380 -19.53 8.53 -19.13
N ALA A 381 -18.77 9.30 -19.92
CA ALA A 381 -17.52 9.90 -19.46
C ALA A 381 -17.74 10.88 -18.30
N LEU A 382 -18.72 11.79 -18.42
CA LEU A 382 -19.07 12.76 -17.36
C LEU A 382 -19.60 12.07 -16.11
N GLY A 383 -20.45 11.04 -16.28
CA GLY A 383 -20.99 10.25 -15.18
C GLY A 383 -19.93 9.51 -14.39
N LYS A 384 -18.88 9.02 -15.07
CA LYS A 384 -17.71 8.41 -14.42
C LYS A 384 -16.77 9.44 -13.80
N LEU A 385 -16.62 10.61 -14.42
CA LEU A 385 -15.75 11.68 -13.96
C LEU A 385 -16.15 12.21 -12.59
N TRP A 386 -17.39 12.64 -12.40
CA TRP A 386 -17.72 13.34 -11.17
C TRP A 386 -17.52 12.46 -9.93
N ILE A 387 -17.82 11.15 -9.97
CA ILE A 387 -17.52 10.25 -8.84
C ILE A 387 -16.03 10.00 -8.69
N SER A 388 -15.33 9.76 -9.79
CA SER A 388 -13.89 9.48 -9.75
C SER A 388 -13.07 10.68 -9.31
N TRP A 389 -13.56 11.90 -9.55
CA TRP A 389 -12.95 13.16 -9.12
C TRP A 389 -13.36 13.55 -7.70
N LEU A 390 -14.67 13.54 -7.40
CA LEU A 390 -15.23 14.06 -6.15
C LEU A 390 -14.87 13.21 -4.95
N LEU A 391 -14.82 11.89 -5.08
CA LEU A 391 -14.53 11.00 -3.96
C LEU A 391 -13.09 11.21 -3.44
N PRO A 392 -12.03 11.17 -4.29
CA PRO A 392 -10.66 11.41 -3.84
C PRO A 392 -10.43 12.86 -3.42
N PHE A 393 -11.13 13.80 -4.07
CA PHE A 393 -11.11 15.22 -3.69
C PHE A 393 -11.63 15.43 -2.26
N ILE A 394 -12.77 14.85 -1.89
CA ILE A 394 -13.32 14.95 -0.52
C ILE A 394 -12.35 14.38 0.50
N ILE A 395 -11.78 13.19 0.24
CA ILE A 395 -10.82 12.56 1.16
C ILE A 395 -9.63 13.50 1.37
N LEU A 396 -9.05 14.03 0.30
CA LEU A 396 -7.90 14.94 0.40
C LEU A 396 -8.24 16.28 1.02
N THR A 397 -9.47 16.78 0.88
CA THR A 397 -9.92 18.00 1.56
C THR A 397 -10.12 17.77 3.06
N ILE A 398 -10.67 16.62 3.48
CA ILE A 398 -10.75 16.27 4.91
C ILE A 398 -9.33 16.20 5.51
N LEU A 399 -8.41 15.58 4.79
CA LEU A 399 -7.02 15.45 5.21
C LEU A 399 -6.29 16.82 5.29
N GLU A 400 -6.51 17.69 4.31
CA GLU A 400 -6.03 19.08 4.34
C GLU A 400 -6.59 19.84 5.54
N CYS A 401 -7.90 19.69 5.83
CA CYS A 401 -8.52 20.33 6.99
C CYS A 401 -7.88 19.88 8.30
N ILE A 402 -7.55 18.59 8.43
CA ILE A 402 -6.86 18.04 9.60
C ILE A 402 -5.47 18.67 9.72
N VAL A 403 -4.66 18.64 8.66
CA VAL A 403 -3.29 19.18 8.66
C VAL A 403 -3.30 20.70 8.91
N GLY A 404 -4.20 21.44 8.27
CA GLY A 404 -4.33 22.88 8.46
C GLY A 404 -4.79 23.26 9.86
N ALA A 405 -5.65 22.45 10.50
CA ALA A 405 -6.01 22.65 11.90
C ALA A 405 -4.82 22.41 12.84
N PHE A 406 -3.96 21.41 12.54
CA PHE A 406 -2.72 21.20 13.30
C PHE A 406 -1.74 22.37 13.14
N LEU A 407 -1.59 22.87 11.93
CA LEU A 407 -0.66 23.95 11.55
C LEU A 407 -1.19 25.37 11.80
N GLY A 408 -2.44 25.53 12.24
CA GLY A 408 -3.01 26.84 12.58
C GLY A 408 -3.32 27.73 11.37
N TRP A 409 -3.70 27.15 10.23
CA TRP A 409 -4.05 27.90 9.03
C TRP A 409 -5.32 28.75 9.21
N ALA A 410 -5.37 29.88 8.51
CA ALA A 410 -6.50 30.79 8.50
C ALA A 410 -7.68 30.24 7.67
N TRP A 411 -8.90 30.64 8.01
CA TRP A 411 -10.13 30.18 7.34
C TRP A 411 -10.14 30.43 5.82
N TRP A 412 -9.52 31.53 5.35
CA TRP A 412 -9.44 31.85 3.93
C TRP A 412 -8.49 30.92 3.16
N GLN A 413 -7.44 30.42 3.81
CA GLN A 413 -6.47 29.48 3.21
C GLN A 413 -7.14 28.14 2.89
N PHE A 414 -8.08 27.69 3.73
CA PHE A 414 -8.89 26.51 3.43
C PHE A 414 -9.79 26.72 2.21
N ILE A 415 -10.46 27.88 2.10
CA ILE A 415 -11.33 28.16 0.96
C ILE A 415 -10.52 28.22 -0.34
N LEU A 416 -9.40 28.93 -0.35
CA LEU A 416 -8.53 28.99 -1.52
C LEU A 416 -7.92 27.63 -1.87
N GLY A 417 -7.53 26.84 -0.87
CA GLY A 417 -6.98 25.49 -1.06
C GLY A 417 -8.00 24.58 -1.75
N ILE A 418 -9.25 24.60 -1.28
CA ILE A 418 -10.37 23.87 -1.87
C ILE A 418 -10.61 24.30 -3.32
N ILE A 419 -10.63 25.61 -3.61
CA ILE A 419 -10.89 26.14 -4.96
C ILE A 419 -9.78 25.73 -5.93
N VAL A 420 -8.51 25.98 -5.56
CA VAL A 420 -7.36 25.65 -6.40
C VAL A 420 -7.28 24.15 -6.66
N LYS A 421 -7.41 23.35 -5.59
CA LYS A 421 -7.40 21.90 -5.70
C LYS A 421 -8.55 21.41 -6.56
N ALA A 422 -9.77 21.90 -6.37
CA ALA A 422 -10.92 21.52 -7.19
C ALA A 422 -10.64 21.79 -8.67
N GLY A 423 -10.10 22.96 -9.00
CA GLY A 423 -9.70 23.32 -10.36
C GLY A 423 -8.70 22.33 -10.95
N ILE A 424 -7.54 22.14 -10.32
CA ILE A 424 -6.43 21.34 -10.87
C ILE A 424 -6.81 19.86 -10.98
N THR A 425 -7.52 19.33 -9.98
CA THR A 425 -7.79 17.88 -9.86
C THR A 425 -8.78 17.32 -10.90
N VAL A 426 -9.64 18.17 -11.48
CA VAL A 426 -10.58 17.75 -12.55
C VAL A 426 -9.81 17.26 -13.77
N GLY A 427 -8.77 17.98 -14.22
CA GLY A 427 -8.00 17.59 -15.40
C GLY A 427 -7.22 16.28 -15.21
N ILE A 428 -6.66 16.02 -14.03
CA ILE A 428 -6.01 14.74 -13.69
C ILE A 428 -7.02 13.59 -13.80
N SER A 429 -8.24 13.80 -13.29
CA SER A 429 -9.30 12.79 -13.37
C SER A 429 -9.73 12.52 -14.81
N ALA A 430 -9.82 13.56 -15.64
CA ALA A 430 -10.15 13.44 -17.07
C ALA A 430 -9.08 12.68 -17.87
N ILE A 431 -7.80 12.99 -17.60
CA ILE A 431 -6.65 12.23 -18.15
C ILE A 431 -6.75 10.76 -17.76
N GLY A 432 -7.07 10.47 -16.48
CA GLY A 432 -7.27 9.12 -15.99
C GLY A 432 -8.33 8.36 -16.79
N ILE A 433 -9.52 8.94 -16.96
CA ILE A 433 -10.60 8.31 -17.76
C ILE A 433 -10.12 8.01 -19.18
N TRP A 434 -9.42 8.95 -19.81
CA TRP A 434 -8.90 8.76 -21.16
C TRP A 434 -7.92 7.59 -21.24
N ILE A 435 -6.93 7.50 -20.36
CA ILE A 435 -6.02 6.35 -20.28
C ILE A 435 -6.81 5.06 -20.05
N GLY A 436 -7.85 5.10 -19.22
CA GLY A 436 -8.77 3.98 -19.03
C GLY A 436 -9.40 3.49 -20.33
N THR A 437 -9.66 4.36 -21.32
CA THR A 437 -10.17 3.95 -22.64
C THR A 437 -9.11 3.29 -23.54
N ILE A 438 -7.82 3.43 -23.21
CA ILE A 438 -6.70 2.90 -24.00
C ILE A 438 -6.26 1.52 -23.49
N GLY A 439 -6.11 1.39 -22.17
CA GLY A 439 -5.45 0.23 -21.55
C GLY A 439 -6.22 -0.42 -20.42
N ALA A 440 -7.55 -0.43 -20.50
CA ALA A 440 -8.39 -1.11 -19.52
C ALA A 440 -8.12 -2.61 -19.49
N ARG A 441 -7.86 -3.14 -18.29
CA ARG A 441 -7.69 -4.56 -18.03
C ARG A 441 -8.62 -4.99 -16.91
N PHE A 442 -9.39 -6.04 -17.11
CA PHE A 442 -10.24 -6.61 -16.07
C PHE A 442 -9.52 -7.76 -15.36
N ASN A 443 -9.20 -7.55 -14.08
CA ASN A 443 -8.64 -8.58 -13.20
C ASN A 443 -9.50 -8.72 -11.92
N PRO A 444 -10.26 -9.82 -11.75
CA PRO A 444 -11.07 -10.06 -10.56
C PRO A 444 -10.26 -10.30 -9.29
N THR A 445 -9.06 -10.89 -9.45
CA THR A 445 -8.21 -11.34 -8.33
C THR A 445 -7.38 -10.20 -7.75
N ASN A 446 -6.89 -9.28 -8.60
CA ASN A 446 -6.09 -8.13 -8.19
C ASN A 446 -6.66 -6.83 -8.77
N PRO A 447 -7.47 -6.08 -8.01
CA PRO A 447 -8.03 -4.78 -8.41
C PRO A 447 -6.99 -3.71 -8.77
N GLN A 448 -5.77 -3.80 -8.22
CA GLN A 448 -4.70 -2.83 -8.50
C GLN A 448 -4.11 -3.01 -9.91
N GLN A 449 -4.26 -4.21 -10.50
CA GLN A 449 -3.75 -4.54 -11.85
C GLN A 449 -4.83 -4.41 -12.94
N ARG A 450 -5.65 -3.36 -12.85
CA ARG A 450 -6.74 -3.08 -13.80
C ARG A 450 -6.34 -2.19 -14.98
N LEU A 451 -5.07 -1.84 -15.07
CA LEU A 451 -4.46 -1.13 -16.19
C LEU A 451 -3.27 -1.92 -16.69
N THR A 452 -2.99 -1.84 -17.99
CA THR A 452 -1.74 -2.39 -18.51
C THR A 452 -0.56 -1.58 -17.96
N PHE A 453 0.58 -2.24 -17.71
CA PHE A 453 1.75 -1.60 -17.10
C PHE A 453 2.21 -0.36 -17.88
N GLY A 454 2.27 -0.45 -19.22
CA GLY A 454 2.65 0.67 -20.08
C GLY A 454 1.68 1.86 -19.96
N THR A 455 0.37 1.60 -19.95
CA THR A 455 -0.62 2.68 -19.78
C THR A 455 -0.58 3.31 -18.39
N SER A 456 -0.25 2.55 -17.34
CA SER A 456 -0.06 3.12 -16.00
C SER A 456 1.14 4.06 -15.93
N ILE A 457 2.24 3.76 -16.62
CA ILE A 457 3.40 4.66 -16.72
C ILE A 457 3.03 5.93 -17.50
N ILE A 458 2.34 5.80 -18.63
CA ILE A 458 1.89 6.95 -19.43
C ILE A 458 0.95 7.84 -18.60
N LEU A 459 0.03 7.24 -17.85
CA LEU A 459 -0.86 7.97 -16.93
C LEU A 459 -0.07 8.77 -15.89
N LEU A 460 0.92 8.13 -15.26
CA LEU A 460 1.76 8.77 -14.26
C LEU A 460 2.52 9.97 -14.87
N LEU A 461 3.20 9.75 -16.00
CA LEU A 461 3.95 10.79 -16.72
C LEU A 461 3.04 11.94 -17.14
N LEU A 462 1.88 11.65 -17.74
CA LEU A 462 0.96 12.69 -18.22
C LEU A 462 0.35 13.47 -17.06
N SER A 463 0.06 12.81 -15.94
CA SER A 463 -0.45 13.47 -14.73
C SER A 463 0.59 14.41 -14.12
N TYR A 464 1.88 14.04 -14.16
CA TYR A 464 2.97 14.89 -13.68
C TYR A 464 3.29 16.04 -14.63
N VAL A 465 3.29 15.81 -15.95
CA VAL A 465 3.44 16.89 -16.94
C VAL A 465 2.30 17.89 -16.81
N TYR A 466 1.06 17.41 -16.66
CA TYR A 466 -0.11 18.24 -16.41
C TYR A 466 0.04 19.06 -15.12
N LEU A 467 0.46 18.43 -14.02
CA LEU A 467 0.73 19.15 -12.79
C LEU A 467 1.82 20.19 -12.97
N PHE A 468 2.93 19.86 -13.62
CA PHE A 468 4.05 20.78 -13.83
C PHE A 468 3.62 22.04 -14.59
N ILE A 469 2.81 21.88 -15.65
CA ILE A 469 2.25 23.00 -16.41
C ILE A 469 1.36 23.87 -15.53
N LEU A 470 0.52 23.27 -14.67
CA LEU A 470 -0.37 24.02 -13.77
C LEU A 470 0.30 24.54 -12.51
N THR A 471 1.46 24.01 -12.14
CA THR A 471 2.26 24.57 -11.04
C THR A 471 2.83 25.93 -11.39
N ILE A 472 2.99 26.28 -12.66
CA ILE A 472 3.48 27.61 -13.08
C ILE A 472 2.52 28.73 -12.65
N PRO A 473 1.23 28.74 -13.08
CA PRO A 473 0.27 29.74 -12.60
C PRO A 473 0.00 29.61 -11.09
N TYR A 474 0.12 28.41 -10.52
CA TYR A 474 -0.01 28.22 -9.09
C TYR A 474 1.15 28.83 -8.30
N ALA A 475 2.39 28.67 -8.74
CA ALA A 475 3.58 29.24 -8.11
C ALA A 475 3.56 30.78 -8.19
N LEU A 476 3.02 31.35 -9.27
CA LEU A 476 2.75 32.78 -9.36
C LEU A 476 1.80 33.28 -8.27
N MET A 477 0.85 32.46 -7.80
CA MET A 477 -0.03 32.85 -6.71
C MET A 477 0.69 32.84 -5.36
N LEU A 478 1.61 31.91 -5.14
CA LEU A 478 2.19 31.61 -3.83
C LEU A 478 3.47 32.40 -3.51
N VAL A 479 4.35 32.58 -4.50
CA VAL A 479 5.67 33.18 -4.25
C VAL A 479 5.53 34.69 -4.03
N PRO A 480 6.03 35.26 -2.91
CA PRO A 480 6.01 36.70 -2.70
C PRO A 480 6.69 37.44 -3.85
N GLY A 481 6.15 38.60 -4.26
CA GLY A 481 6.75 39.40 -5.34
C GLY A 481 8.21 39.81 -5.03
N ASP A 482 8.53 39.92 -3.74
CA ASP A 482 9.85 40.29 -3.23
C ASP A 482 10.92 39.22 -3.46
N ALA A 483 10.53 38.00 -3.82
CA ALA A 483 11.46 36.92 -4.19
C ALA A 483 11.93 36.99 -5.66
N ALA A 484 11.40 37.93 -6.47
CA ALA A 484 11.82 38.13 -7.85
C ALA A 484 13.35 38.27 -8.06
N PRO A 485 14.10 39.07 -7.27
CA PRO A 485 15.57 39.17 -7.43
C PRO A 485 16.30 37.85 -7.15
N PHE A 486 15.86 37.07 -6.16
CA PHE A 486 16.45 35.76 -5.85
C PHE A 486 16.25 34.74 -6.97
N VAL A 487 15.05 34.75 -7.59
CA VAL A 487 14.76 33.88 -8.75
C VAL A 487 15.58 34.30 -9.98
N ALA A 488 15.81 35.60 -10.16
CA ALA A 488 16.63 36.11 -11.26
C ALA A 488 18.11 35.71 -11.11
N GLU A 489 18.64 35.69 -9.88
CA GLU A 489 19.99 35.22 -9.57
C GLU A 489 20.11 33.70 -9.82
N ALA A 490 19.14 32.90 -9.36
CA ALA A 490 19.07 31.47 -9.67
C ALA A 490 18.95 31.16 -11.18
N ALA A 491 18.35 32.07 -11.95
CA ALA A 491 18.27 31.96 -13.41
C ALA A 491 19.63 32.13 -14.10
N THR A 492 20.54 32.91 -13.51
CA THR A 492 21.89 33.14 -14.06
C THR A 492 22.86 32.00 -13.79
N ASP A 493 22.64 31.23 -12.72
CA ASP A 493 23.48 30.08 -12.35
C ASP A 493 23.18 28.81 -13.18
N ILE A 494 21.96 28.70 -13.72
CA ILE A 494 21.52 27.52 -14.48
C ILE A 494 21.60 27.84 -15.97
N SER A 495 22.21 26.97 -16.77
CA SER A 495 22.26 27.12 -18.24
C SER A 495 21.15 26.33 -18.95
N GLY A 496 20.61 26.87 -20.05
CA GLY A 496 19.71 26.16 -20.97
C GLY A 496 18.21 26.48 -20.79
N PHE A 497 17.32 25.55 -21.14
CA PHE A 497 15.85 25.77 -21.09
C PHE A 497 15.34 26.21 -19.72
N PHE A 498 15.95 25.72 -18.64
CA PHE A 498 15.59 26.10 -17.27
C PHE A 498 15.89 27.57 -16.93
N SER A 499 16.93 28.17 -17.52
CA SER A 499 17.26 29.59 -17.34
C SER A 499 16.22 30.50 -18.00
N LEU A 500 15.70 30.09 -19.16
CA LEU A 500 14.63 30.78 -19.86
C LEU A 500 13.32 30.70 -19.06
N VAL A 501 12.99 29.54 -18.50
CA VAL A 501 11.81 29.38 -17.65
C VAL A 501 11.91 30.22 -16.38
N LEU A 502 13.06 30.21 -15.70
CA LEU A 502 13.28 31.00 -14.49
C LEU A 502 13.29 32.51 -14.75
N SER A 503 13.86 32.96 -15.88
CA SER A 503 13.84 34.38 -16.25
C SER A 503 12.44 34.87 -16.65
N LEU A 504 11.65 34.06 -17.34
CA LEU A 504 10.23 34.38 -17.56
C LEU A 504 9.45 34.41 -16.23
N PHE A 505 9.73 33.50 -15.32
CA PHE A 505 9.09 33.46 -14.01
C PHE A 505 9.48 34.67 -13.15
N SER A 506 10.74 35.13 -13.19
CA SER A 506 11.16 36.34 -12.46
C SER A 506 10.49 37.60 -13.01
N VAL A 507 10.31 37.73 -14.33
CA VAL A 507 9.54 38.83 -14.95
C VAL A 507 8.07 38.81 -14.49
N LEU A 508 7.47 37.64 -14.38
CA LEU A 508 6.10 37.52 -13.88
C LEU A 508 5.99 37.86 -12.38
N LEU A 509 7.03 37.60 -11.59
CA LEU A 509 7.10 37.99 -10.18
C LEU A 509 7.31 39.50 -9.98
N THR A 510 8.08 40.17 -10.84
CA THR A 510 8.19 41.64 -10.80
C THR A 510 6.86 42.31 -11.13
N TRP A 511 6.09 41.77 -12.09
CA TRP A 511 4.73 42.23 -12.36
C TRP A 511 3.78 41.99 -11.17
N LYS A 512 3.94 40.86 -10.47
CA LYS A 512 3.20 40.59 -9.23
C LYS A 512 3.52 41.60 -8.13
N ALA A 513 4.79 42.01 -7.99
CA ALA A 513 5.19 43.03 -7.03
C ALA A 513 4.52 44.38 -7.30
N SER A 514 4.30 44.73 -8.58
CA SER A 514 3.61 45.97 -8.96
C SER A 514 2.07 45.89 -8.88
N TYR A 515 1.47 44.76 -9.26
CA TYR A 515 0.00 44.59 -9.31
C TYR A 515 -0.46 43.23 -8.75
N PRO A 516 -0.40 43.04 -7.41
CA PRO A 516 -0.61 41.72 -6.80
C PRO A 516 -2.01 41.13 -7.06
N ILE A 517 -3.07 41.95 -6.96
CA ILE A 517 -4.45 41.48 -7.12
C ILE A 517 -4.74 41.03 -8.56
N ILE A 518 -4.25 41.77 -9.55
CA ILE A 518 -4.49 41.49 -10.97
C ILE A 518 -3.75 40.22 -11.38
N VAL A 519 -2.49 40.08 -10.97
CA VAL A 519 -1.67 38.92 -11.33
C VAL A 519 -2.17 37.64 -10.68
N ILE A 520 -2.60 37.69 -9.41
CA ILE A 520 -3.20 36.53 -8.73
C ILE A 520 -4.53 36.13 -9.38
N GLY A 521 -5.39 37.12 -9.71
CA GLY A 521 -6.67 36.87 -10.40
C GLY A 521 -6.49 36.29 -11.80
N LEU A 522 -5.53 36.81 -12.57
CA LEU A 522 -5.20 36.31 -13.91
C LEU A 522 -4.56 34.92 -13.85
N GLY A 523 -3.71 34.65 -12.85
CA GLY A 523 -3.14 33.33 -12.59
C GLY A 523 -4.21 32.29 -12.28
N LEU A 524 -5.18 32.61 -11.42
CA LEU A 524 -6.35 31.76 -11.14
C LEU A 524 -7.16 31.49 -12.40
N LEU A 525 -7.49 32.53 -13.17
CA LEU A 525 -8.27 32.40 -14.39
C LEU A 525 -7.55 31.50 -15.39
N LEU A 526 -6.26 31.74 -15.63
CA LEU A 526 -5.44 30.95 -16.54
C LEU A 526 -5.35 29.48 -16.09
N MET A 527 -5.19 29.24 -14.78
CA MET A 527 -5.21 27.88 -14.21
C MET A 527 -6.54 27.18 -14.47
N PHE A 528 -7.68 27.84 -14.23
CA PHE A 528 -9.00 27.25 -14.47
C PHE A 528 -9.27 27.02 -15.95
N VAL A 529 -8.90 27.96 -16.83
CA VAL A 529 -9.05 27.81 -18.28
C VAL A 529 -8.22 26.64 -18.80
N LEU A 530 -6.95 26.53 -18.39
CA LEU A 530 -6.10 25.41 -18.77
C LEU A 530 -6.64 24.09 -18.24
N SER A 531 -6.98 24.01 -16.94
CA SER A 531 -7.49 22.78 -16.34
C SER A 531 -8.80 22.33 -16.99
N LEU A 532 -9.79 23.22 -17.11
CA LEU A 532 -11.09 22.90 -17.72
C LEU A 532 -10.95 22.60 -19.21
N GLY A 533 -10.07 23.30 -19.93
CA GLY A 533 -9.79 23.05 -21.33
C GLY A 533 -9.19 21.66 -21.56
N ILE A 534 -8.20 21.28 -20.74
CA ILE A 534 -7.58 19.96 -20.76
C ILE A 534 -8.60 18.88 -20.37
N ALA A 535 -9.39 19.12 -19.32
CA ALA A 535 -10.44 18.20 -18.91
C ALA A 535 -11.47 17.97 -20.02
N TRP A 536 -11.93 19.05 -20.65
CA TRP A 536 -12.86 18.99 -21.77
C TRP A 536 -12.29 18.21 -22.96
N LEU A 537 -11.03 18.48 -23.34
CA LEU A 537 -10.34 17.78 -24.43
C LEU A 537 -10.27 16.27 -24.17
N PHE A 538 -9.77 15.87 -23.00
CA PHE A 538 -9.65 14.44 -22.67
C PHE A 538 -11.01 13.74 -22.51
N LEU A 539 -12.03 14.43 -22.00
CA LEU A 539 -13.39 13.90 -21.95
C LEU A 539 -14.00 13.76 -23.34
N TYR A 540 -13.77 14.72 -24.25
CA TYR A 540 -14.23 14.65 -25.63
C TYR A 540 -13.61 13.45 -26.37
N VAL A 541 -12.29 13.27 -26.24
CA VAL A 541 -11.58 12.12 -26.84
C VAL A 541 -12.04 10.81 -26.21
N SER A 542 -12.24 10.78 -24.88
CA SER A 542 -12.77 9.62 -24.16
C SER A 542 -14.18 9.25 -24.64
N ALA A 543 -15.07 10.23 -24.81
CA ALA A 543 -16.42 10.03 -25.29
C ALA A 543 -16.45 9.44 -26.71
N GLY A 544 -15.59 9.96 -27.61
CA GLY A 544 -15.43 9.42 -28.95
C GLY A 544 -14.98 7.95 -28.96
N ARG A 545 -14.04 7.59 -28.07
CA ARG A 545 -13.59 6.19 -27.91
C ARG A 545 -14.65 5.29 -27.29
N ILE A 546 -15.38 5.77 -26.28
CA ILE A 546 -16.48 5.01 -25.66
C ILE A 546 -17.56 4.68 -26.70
N ASN A 547 -17.92 5.64 -27.57
CA ASN A 547 -18.87 5.42 -28.67
C ASN A 547 -18.38 4.40 -29.70
N ARG A 548 -17.09 4.41 -30.05
CA ARG A 548 -16.49 3.41 -30.96
C ARG A 548 -16.34 2.01 -30.34
N GLY A 549 -16.45 1.94 -29.01
CA GLY A 549 -16.24 0.72 -28.24
C GLY A 549 -14.80 0.60 -27.74
N VAL A 550 -14.66 0.44 -26.42
CA VAL A 550 -13.37 0.18 -25.75
C VAL A 550 -13.11 -1.32 -25.64
N THR A 551 -11.90 -1.75 -25.97
CA THR A 551 -11.42 -3.12 -25.73
C THR A 551 -10.94 -3.25 -24.29
N ILE A 552 -11.45 -4.25 -23.54
CA ILE A 552 -10.96 -4.57 -22.20
C ILE A 552 -10.26 -5.92 -22.24
N ASP A 553 -8.99 -5.95 -21.82
CA ASP A 553 -8.25 -7.20 -21.67
C ASP A 553 -8.76 -7.97 -20.44
N ILE A 554 -9.30 -9.18 -20.63
CA ILE A 554 -9.80 -10.00 -19.54
C ILE A 554 -8.69 -10.97 -19.09
N VAL A 555 -8.27 -10.85 -17.83
CA VAL A 555 -7.33 -11.82 -17.23
C VAL A 555 -8.15 -12.95 -16.62
N SER A 556 -8.22 -14.10 -17.30
CA SER A 556 -8.76 -15.33 -16.72
C SER A 556 -7.74 -15.93 -15.74
N GLY A 557 -8.18 -16.31 -14.54
CA GLY A 557 -7.34 -16.94 -13.49
C GLY A 557 -6.79 -18.32 -13.86
N THR A 558 -7.06 -18.81 -15.06
CA THR A 558 -6.52 -20.05 -15.62
C THR A 558 -5.13 -19.81 -16.19
N SER A 559 -4.11 -20.06 -15.38
CA SER A 559 -2.75 -20.35 -15.85
C SER A 559 -2.69 -21.73 -16.53
N GLY A 560 -3.58 -22.00 -17.47
CA GLY A 560 -3.43 -23.07 -18.46
C GLY A 560 -2.92 -22.43 -19.73
N LYS A 561 -1.59 -22.36 -19.91
CA LYS A 561 -1.01 -22.01 -21.21
C LYS A 561 -1.47 -23.08 -22.20
N THR A 562 -2.44 -22.78 -23.04
CA THR A 562 -2.64 -23.54 -24.28
C THR A 562 -1.40 -23.32 -25.13
N VAL A 563 -0.69 -24.41 -25.41
CA VAL A 563 0.62 -24.46 -26.10
C VAL A 563 0.55 -23.96 -27.56
N PHE A 564 -0.64 -23.65 -28.08
CA PHE A 564 -0.82 -23.01 -29.38
C PHE A 564 -1.31 -21.56 -29.24
N LYS A 565 -0.37 -20.63 -29.05
CA LYS A 565 -0.62 -19.21 -29.36
C LYS A 565 -0.69 -19.04 -30.89
N ARG A 566 -1.85 -19.32 -31.48
CA ARG A 566 -2.28 -18.47 -32.61
C ARG A 566 -2.59 -17.11 -31.98
N LYS A 567 -1.96 -16.04 -32.49
CA LYS A 567 -2.43 -14.66 -32.28
C LYS A 567 -3.82 -14.57 -32.91
N SER A 568 -4.82 -15.04 -32.17
CA SER A 568 -6.18 -14.59 -32.34
C SER A 568 -6.20 -13.22 -31.69
N SER A 569 -6.15 -12.17 -32.51
CA SER A 569 -6.78 -10.91 -32.18
C SER A 569 -8.29 -11.19 -32.04
N GLY A 570 -8.65 -11.86 -30.96
CA GLY A 570 -10.02 -12.16 -30.59
C GLY A 570 -10.61 -10.89 -30.04
N SER A 571 -10.96 -10.00 -30.96
CA SER A 571 -12.19 -9.24 -30.80
C SER A 571 -13.26 -10.23 -30.32
N LEU A 572 -13.84 -10.02 -29.13
CA LEU A 572 -15.17 -10.56 -28.86
C LEU A 572 -16.19 -9.66 -29.59
N TYR A 573 -16.02 -9.67 -30.91
CA TYR A 573 -16.91 -9.34 -32.02
C TYR A 573 -16.33 -10.05 -33.24
#